data_AF-E1PKA2-F1
#
_entry.id   AF-E1PKA2-F1
#
_cell.length_a   1.000
_cell.length_b   1.000
_cell.length_c   1.000
_cell.angle_alpha   90.00
_cell.angle_beta   90.00
_cell.angle_gamma   90.00
#
_symmetry.space_group_name_H-M   'P 1'
#
loop_
_entity.id
_entity.type
_entity.pdbx_description
1 polymer ?
#
loop_
_entity_poly.entity_id
_entity_poly.type
_entity_poly.pdbx_seq_one_letter_code
_entity_poly.pdbx_strand_id
1 'polypeptide(L)'
;MAEAWRKVKRKNDKNFTIKNMLDAYNGDSDYAKYDNTTNQWNQFVKDFNLDERSDKFSNKMKVAAILWNEVRESNQSKVYSKELLSKYADKIKGYCK
;
A
#
# COMPACT_ATOMS: atom_id res chain seq x y z
N MET A 1 9.14 3.19 -6.72
CA MET A 1 10.20 3.57 -5.74
C MET A 1 11.14 2.44 -5.33
N ALA A 2 10.68 1.29 -4.83
CA ALA A 2 11.59 0.22 -4.36
C ALA A 2 12.58 -0.27 -5.45
N GLU A 3 12.13 -0.37 -6.71
CA GLU A 3 12.99 -0.73 -7.83
C GLU A 3 14.04 0.31 -8.16
N ALA A 4 13.68 1.60 -8.11
CA ALA A 4 14.63 2.70 -8.26
C ALA A 4 15.74 2.59 -7.20
N TRP A 5 15.37 2.38 -5.94
CA TRP A 5 16.33 2.20 -4.84
C TRP A 5 17.22 0.96 -5.02
N ARG A 6 16.65 -0.17 -5.46
CA ARG A 6 17.44 -1.37 -5.81
C ARG A 6 18.40 -1.11 -6.97
N LYS A 7 18.03 -0.28 -7.96
CA LYS A 7 18.87 0.09 -9.09
C LYS A 7 20.01 1.03 -8.67
N VAL A 8 19.74 2.01 -7.81
CA VAL A 8 20.75 2.92 -7.23
C VAL A 8 21.80 2.11 -6.48
N LYS A 9 21.38 1.16 -5.63
CA LYS A 9 22.31 0.26 -4.92
C LYS A 9 23.13 -0.60 -5.88
N ARG A 10 22.51 -1.19 -6.89
CA ARG A 10 23.21 -2.01 -7.91
C ARG A 10 24.23 -1.20 -8.70
N LYS A 11 23.91 0.06 -9.04
CA LYS A 11 24.77 0.94 -9.83
C LYS A 11 25.73 1.77 -8.98
N ASN A 12 25.63 1.71 -7.65
CA ASN A 12 26.33 2.57 -6.71
C ASN A 12 26.27 4.05 -7.10
N ASP A 13 25.07 4.49 -7.47
CA ASP A 13 24.86 5.82 -8.05
C ASP A 13 24.85 6.90 -6.96
N LYS A 14 25.99 7.56 -6.77
CA LYS A 14 26.19 8.59 -5.75
C LYS A 14 25.49 9.92 -6.07
N ASN A 15 25.08 10.11 -7.32
CA ASN A 15 24.40 11.31 -7.77
C ASN A 15 22.88 11.19 -7.65
N PHE A 16 22.37 10.03 -7.23
CA PHE A 16 20.94 9.82 -7.04
C PHE A 16 20.44 10.56 -5.80
N THR A 17 19.53 11.51 -6.00
CA THR A 17 18.94 12.32 -4.93
C THR A 17 17.48 11.95 -4.67
N ILE A 18 16.93 12.46 -3.56
CA ILE A 18 15.50 12.34 -3.23
C ILE A 18 14.62 12.94 -4.33
N LYS A 19 15.08 14.01 -5.01
CA LYS A 19 14.38 14.60 -6.14
C LYS A 19 14.21 13.59 -7.29
N ASN A 20 15.28 12.90 -7.67
CA ASN A 20 15.23 11.86 -8.71
C ASN A 20 14.27 10.71 -8.32
N MET A 21 14.13 10.41 -7.02
CA MET A 21 13.16 9.43 -6.52
C MET A 21 11.71 9.89 -6.69
N LEU A 22 11.44 11.19 -6.47
CA LEU A 22 10.12 11.79 -6.68
C LEU A 22 9.77 11.86 -8.16
N ASP A 23 10.72 12.24 -9.01
CA ASP A 23 10.53 12.27 -10.47
C ASP A 23 10.19 10.87 -11.01
N ALA A 24 10.90 9.83 -10.53
CA ALA A 24 10.57 8.44 -10.87
C ALA A 24 9.21 7.95 -10.32
N TYR A 25 8.70 8.57 -9.25
CA TYR A 25 7.37 8.26 -8.71
C TYR A 25 6.26 8.93 -9.52
N ASN A 26 6.46 10.17 -9.94
CA ASN A 26 5.53 10.93 -10.76
C ASN A 26 5.50 10.45 -12.23
N GLY A 27 6.53 9.72 -12.67
CA GLY A 27 6.66 9.22 -14.04
C GLY A 27 7.51 10.11 -14.94
N ASP A 28 8.13 11.15 -14.39
CA ASP A 28 8.92 12.16 -15.10
C ASP A 28 10.37 11.73 -15.36
N SER A 29 10.75 10.51 -14.99
CA SER A 29 12.10 9.98 -15.16
C SER A 29 12.12 8.55 -15.70
N ASP A 30 12.96 8.33 -16.73
CA ASP A 30 13.28 6.99 -17.26
C ASP A 30 14.28 6.20 -16.39
N TYR A 31 14.73 6.75 -15.26
CA TYR A 31 15.69 6.10 -14.38
C TYR A 31 15.15 4.77 -13.83
N ALA A 32 13.87 4.71 -13.50
CA ALA A 32 13.17 3.48 -13.17
C ALA A 32 11.68 3.67 -13.46
N LYS A 33 11.10 2.79 -14.29
CA LYS A 33 9.65 2.77 -14.51
C LYS A 33 8.98 2.30 -13.23
N TYR A 34 8.21 3.18 -12.61
CA TYR A 34 7.39 2.79 -11.49
C TYR A 34 6.16 2.04 -12.01
N ASP A 35 6.22 0.71 -12.00
CA ASP A 35 5.05 -0.09 -12.25
C ASP A 35 4.12 -0.03 -11.02
N ASN A 36 3.09 0.81 -11.12
CA ASN A 36 2.12 1.01 -10.05
C ASN A 36 1.11 -0.16 -9.98
N THR A 37 1.13 -1.09 -10.95
CA THR A 37 0.20 -2.25 -11.02
C THR A 37 0.62 -3.40 -10.09
N THR A 38 1.90 -3.52 -9.78
CA THR A 38 2.45 -4.61 -8.94
C THR A 38 2.23 -4.41 -7.43
N ASN A 39 1.67 -3.29 -7.01
CA ASN A 39 1.58 -2.93 -5.59
C ASN A 39 0.15 -2.93 -5.05
N GLN A 40 -0.50 -4.08 -5.15
CA GLN A 40 -1.88 -4.30 -4.72
C GLN A 40 -2.11 -3.97 -3.24
N TRP A 41 -1.12 -4.22 -2.38
CA TRP A 41 -1.16 -3.82 -0.97
C TRP A 41 -1.21 -2.29 -0.80
N ASN A 42 -0.38 -1.55 -1.53
CA ASN A 42 -0.39 -0.08 -1.41
C ASN A 42 -1.70 0.51 -1.94
N GLN A 43 -2.29 -0.07 -2.98
CA GLN A 43 -3.62 0.33 -3.46
C GLN A 43 -4.67 0.04 -2.38
N PHE A 44 -4.66 -1.17 -1.82
CA PHE A 44 -5.56 -1.56 -0.74
C PHE A 44 -5.48 -0.63 0.48
N VAL A 45 -4.27 -0.28 0.93
CA VAL A 45 -4.07 0.64 2.06
C VAL A 45 -4.52 2.05 1.72
N LYS A 46 -4.27 2.54 0.50
CA LYS A 46 -4.77 3.84 0.06
C LYS A 46 -6.29 3.88 0.08
N ASP A 47 -6.94 2.89 -0.52
CA ASP A 47 -8.40 2.79 -0.59
C ASP A 47 -9.02 2.64 0.81
N PHE A 48 -8.43 1.81 1.68
CA PHE A 48 -8.87 1.68 3.07
C PHE A 48 -8.75 2.99 3.84
N ASN A 49 -7.65 3.74 3.67
CA ASN A 49 -7.44 4.99 4.39
C ASN A 49 -8.27 6.16 3.83
N LEU A 50 -8.78 6.06 2.60
CA LEU A 50 -9.75 6.99 2.03
C LEU A 50 -11.17 6.78 2.57
N ASP A 51 -11.47 5.61 3.16
CA ASP A 51 -12.77 5.33 3.75
C ASP A 51 -12.89 5.99 5.14
N GLU A 52 -13.90 6.82 5.36
CA GLU A 52 -14.22 7.44 6.66
C GLU A 52 -14.45 6.39 7.75
N ARG A 53 -14.88 5.17 7.40
CA ARG A 53 -15.05 4.08 8.37
C ARG A 53 -13.71 3.67 8.99
N SER A 54 -12.60 3.90 8.29
CA SER A 54 -11.26 3.63 8.80
C SER A 54 -10.88 4.54 9.98
N ASP A 55 -11.46 5.75 10.08
CA ASP A 55 -11.15 6.71 11.16
C ASP A 55 -11.58 6.23 12.55
N LYS A 56 -12.48 5.25 12.58
CA LYS A 56 -12.98 4.60 13.79
C LYS A 56 -11.93 3.71 14.47
N PHE A 57 -10.87 3.33 13.76
CA PHE A 57 -9.81 2.49 14.31
C PHE A 57 -8.65 3.33 14.85
N SER A 58 -8.13 2.98 16.02
CA SER A 58 -6.93 3.62 16.58
C SER A 58 -5.68 3.17 15.83
N ASN A 59 -5.63 1.88 15.45
CA ASN A 59 -4.51 1.28 14.73
C ASN A 59 -4.91 0.84 13.32
N LYS A 60 -5.12 1.83 12.45
CA LYS A 60 -5.51 1.64 11.05
C LYS A 60 -4.59 0.68 10.29
N MET A 61 -3.29 0.80 10.49
CA MET A 61 -2.31 -0.01 9.76
C MET A 61 -2.41 -1.50 10.14
N LYS A 62 -2.61 -1.81 11.43
CA LYS A 62 -2.86 -3.21 11.86
C LYS A 62 -4.16 -3.75 11.28
N VAL A 63 -5.23 -2.96 11.30
CA VAL A 63 -6.53 -3.35 10.72
C VAL A 63 -6.40 -3.63 9.22
N ALA A 64 -5.74 -2.74 8.47
CA ALA A 64 -5.47 -2.94 7.06
C ALA A 64 -4.69 -4.25 6.80
N ALA A 65 -3.67 -4.53 7.62
CA ALA A 65 -2.86 -5.73 7.47
C ALA A 65 -3.65 -7.03 7.74
N ILE A 66 -4.52 -7.02 8.76
CA ILE A 66 -5.42 -8.13 9.06
C ILE A 66 -6.35 -8.37 7.87
N LEU A 67 -7.04 -7.34 7.39
CA LEU A 67 -7.97 -7.45 6.26
C LEU A 67 -7.27 -7.91 4.98
N TRP A 68 -6.06 -7.42 4.73
CA TRP A 68 -5.28 -7.81 3.56
C TRP A 68 -4.83 -9.27 3.59
N ASN A 69 -4.45 -9.79 4.75
CA ASN A 69 -4.14 -11.22 4.86
C ASN A 69 -5.35 -12.08 4.49
N GLU A 70 -6.55 -11.72 4.98
CA GLU A 70 -7.78 -12.44 4.65
C GLU A 70 -8.10 -12.36 3.15
N VAL A 71 -7.99 -11.17 2.55
CA VAL A 71 -8.24 -10.98 1.11
C VAL A 71 -7.19 -11.73 0.27
N ARG A 72 -5.93 -11.73 0.70
CA ARG A 72 -4.82 -12.40 0.01
C ARG A 72 -4.95 -13.93 0.03
N GLU A 73 -5.42 -14.49 1.14
CA GLU A 73 -5.67 -15.93 1.27
C GLU A 73 -6.97 -16.35 0.57
N SER A 74 -7.90 -15.43 0.38
CA SER A 74 -9.13 -15.67 -0.36
C SER A 74 -8.95 -15.60 -1.88
N ASN A 75 -9.87 -16.24 -2.63
CA ASN A 75 -9.99 -16.06 -4.08
C ASN A 75 -10.70 -14.75 -4.48
N GLN A 76 -10.94 -13.82 -3.55
CA GLN A 76 -11.62 -12.56 -3.85
C GLN A 76 -10.67 -11.57 -4.57
N SER A 77 -11.25 -10.55 -5.20
CA SER A 77 -10.46 -9.47 -5.78
C SER A 77 -9.59 -8.82 -4.71
N LYS A 78 -8.31 -8.61 -5.01
CA LYS A 78 -7.32 -8.01 -4.11
C LYS A 78 -7.47 -6.49 -4.03
N VAL A 79 -8.70 -6.04 -3.84
CA VAL A 79 -9.14 -4.65 -3.81
C VAL A 79 -9.92 -4.45 -2.52
N TYR A 80 -9.79 -3.26 -1.94
CA TYR A 80 -10.55 -2.92 -0.75
C TYR A 80 -12.05 -2.79 -1.07
N SER A 81 -12.90 -3.37 -0.21
CA SER A 81 -14.34 -3.20 -0.24
C SER A 81 -14.85 -2.90 1.16
N LYS A 82 -15.85 -2.03 1.26
CA LYS A 82 -16.50 -1.65 2.52
C LYS A 82 -17.11 -2.87 3.23
N GLU A 83 -17.45 -3.91 2.47
CA GLU A 83 -18.00 -5.16 3.00
C GLU A 83 -16.98 -5.95 3.83
N LEU A 84 -15.68 -5.79 3.57
CA LEU A 84 -14.62 -6.45 4.34
C LEU A 84 -14.64 -6.03 5.80
N LEU A 85 -14.97 -4.77 6.07
CA LEU A 85 -15.09 -4.26 7.44
C LEU A 85 -16.22 -4.94 8.20
N SER A 86 -17.35 -5.18 7.54
CA SER A 86 -18.48 -5.88 8.14
C SER A 86 -18.20 -7.38 8.29
N LYS A 87 -17.63 -8.01 7.26
CA LYS A 87 -17.34 -9.45 7.21
C LYS A 87 -16.30 -9.87 8.25
N TYR A 88 -15.29 -9.03 8.49
CA TYR A 88 -14.23 -9.29 9.45
C TYR A 88 -14.32 -8.39 10.69
N ALA A 89 -15.51 -7.85 10.97
CA ALA A 89 -15.76 -6.97 12.11
C ALA A 89 -15.26 -7.58 13.42
N ASP A 90 -15.50 -8.87 13.63
CA ASP A 90 -15.08 -9.60 14.84
C ASP A 90 -13.56 -9.59 15.06
N LYS A 91 -12.77 -9.67 13.98
CA LYS A 91 -11.30 -9.67 14.03
C LYS A 91 -10.72 -8.27 14.28
N ILE A 92 -11.45 -7.22 13.88
CA ILE A 92 -10.97 -5.83 13.94
C ILE A 92 -11.60 -5.01 15.08
N LYS A 93 -12.64 -5.54 15.74
CA LYS A 93 -13.38 -4.88 16.84
C LYS A 93 -12.49 -4.43 17.99
N GLY A 94 -11.44 -5.20 18.31
CA GLY A 94 -10.47 -4.86 19.36
C GLY A 94 -9.56 -3.66 19.05
N TYR A 95 -9.61 -3.13 17.82
CA TYR A 95 -8.83 -1.98 17.37
C TYR A 95 -9.69 -0.71 17.17
N CYS A 96 -11.00 -0.80 17.42
CA CYS A 96 -11.88 0.36 17.46
C CYS A 96 -11.47 1.29 18.62
N LYS A 97 -11.64 2.59 18.40
CA LYS A 97 -11.50 3.62 19.44
C LYS A 97 -12.67 3.58 20.43
#